data_AF-A0A7K2YWG7-F1
#
_entry.id   AF-A0A7K2YWG7-F1
#
_cell.length_a   1.000
_cell.length_b   1.000
_cell.length_c   1.000
_cell.angle_alpha   90.00
_cell.angle_beta   90.00
_cell.angle_gamma   90.00
#
_symmetry.space_group_name_H-M   'P 1'
#
loop_
_entity.id
_entity.type
_entity.pdbx_description
1 polymer ?
#
loop_
_entity_poly.entity_id
_entity_poly.type
_entity_poly.pdbx_seq_one_letter_code
_entity_poly.pdbx_strand_id
1 'polypeptide(L)'
;MSMRPLLKPALRRLWRDRETLQLGLDPNRAVLLVGLDPATTRFVELLDGTRDLAQTWESADRVGLDRAAAAAVLDLLAAEGVLEDASGRPTPVPTLPHERARLGPDLTSLALVRG
;
A
#
# COMPACT_ATOMS: atom_id res chain seq x y z
N MET A 1 15.97 -18.12 -1.87
CA MET A 1 14.98 -17.42 -1.02
C MET A 1 13.88 -16.93 -1.95
N SER A 2 12.60 -17.12 -1.60
CA SER A 2 11.48 -16.63 -2.42
C SER A 2 11.21 -15.16 -2.07
N MET A 3 10.87 -14.35 -3.07
CA MET A 3 10.53 -12.93 -2.90
C MET A 3 9.37 -12.78 -1.91
N ARG A 4 9.46 -11.78 -1.03
CA ARG A 4 8.42 -11.40 -0.07
C ARG A 4 7.93 -9.98 -0.37
N PRO A 5 6.85 -9.81 -1.14
CA PRO A 5 6.40 -8.48 -1.59
C PRO A 5 6.01 -7.57 -0.43
N LEU A 6 6.58 -6.37 -0.40
CA LEU A 6 6.35 -5.35 0.62
C LEU A 6 6.25 -3.98 -0.04
N LEU A 7 5.19 -3.22 0.22
CA LEU A 7 5.21 -1.79 -0.13
C LEU A 7 6.27 -1.07 0.70
N LYS A 8 7.14 -0.30 0.05
CA LYS A 8 8.29 0.39 0.66
C LYS A 8 7.90 1.05 1.99
N PRO A 9 8.43 0.59 3.14
CA PRO A 9 8.02 1.09 4.46
C PRO A 9 8.30 2.58 4.67
N ALA A 10 9.31 3.12 3.98
CA ALA A 10 9.66 4.54 4.03
C ALA A 10 8.59 5.44 3.38
N LEU A 11 7.71 4.88 2.53
CA LEU A 11 6.61 5.60 1.92
C LEU A 11 5.38 5.54 2.84
N ARG A 12 4.95 6.70 3.33
CA ARG A 12 3.68 6.80 4.06
C ARG A 12 2.53 6.37 3.16
N ARG A 13 1.61 5.59 3.71
CA ARG A 13 0.40 5.13 3.02
C ARG A 13 -0.78 5.99 3.47
N LEU A 14 -1.55 6.52 2.52
CA LEU A 14 -2.71 7.34 2.81
C LEU A 14 -3.85 7.00 1.85
N TRP A 15 -4.94 6.47 2.38
CA TRP A 15 -6.20 6.32 1.65
C TRP A 15 -6.88 7.68 1.50
N ARG A 16 -7.06 8.13 0.26
CA ARG A 16 -7.78 9.39 -0.04
C ARG A 16 -9.28 9.16 -0.08
N ASP A 17 -9.67 7.98 -0.53
CA ASP A 17 -11.03 7.47 -0.55
C ASP A 17 -10.98 5.93 -0.52
N ARG A 18 -12.06 5.25 -0.93
CA ARG A 18 -12.12 3.77 -0.91
C ARG A 18 -11.36 3.10 -2.04
N GLU A 19 -11.02 3.84 -3.09
CA GLU A 19 -10.48 3.34 -4.36
C GLU A 19 -9.15 4.03 -4.72
N THR A 20 -8.67 4.94 -3.86
CA THR A 20 -7.45 5.72 -4.08
C THR A 20 -6.46 5.58 -2.93
N LEU A 21 -5.33 4.92 -3.19
CA LEU A 21 -4.19 4.83 -2.27
C LEU A 21 -3.06 5.75 -2.73
N GLN A 22 -2.63 6.65 -1.84
CA GLN A 22 -1.42 7.43 -2.02
C GLN A 22 -0.24 6.81 -1.26
N LEU A 23 0.91 6.72 -1.94
CA LEU A 23 2.19 6.28 -1.40
C LEU A 23 3.19 7.44 -1.44
N GLY A 24 3.65 7.88 -0.27
CA GLY A 24 4.50 9.05 -0.09
C GLY A 24 3.69 10.33 0.17
N LEU A 25 4.34 11.34 0.76
CA LEU A 25 3.73 12.65 1.07
C LEU A 25 4.24 13.79 0.17
N ASP A 26 5.39 13.60 -0.48
CA ASP A 26 5.98 14.59 -1.38
C ASP A 26 5.16 14.63 -2.69
N PRO A 27 4.53 15.76 -3.06
CA PRO A 27 3.64 15.82 -4.22
C PRO A 27 4.34 15.58 -5.56
N ASN A 28 5.68 15.76 -5.64
CA ASN A 28 6.45 15.50 -6.84
C ASN A 28 6.97 14.06 -6.93
N ARG A 29 6.79 13.26 -5.87
CA ARG A 29 7.30 11.88 -5.77
C ARG A 29 6.27 10.86 -5.28
N ALA A 30 5.10 11.31 -4.87
CA ALA A 30 4.04 10.44 -4.40
C ALA A 30 3.44 9.67 -5.57
N VAL A 31 3.17 8.38 -5.35
CA VAL A 31 2.48 7.52 -6.32
C VAL A 31 1.02 7.40 -5.89
N LEU A 32 0.12 7.60 -6.84
CA LEU A 32 -1.33 7.49 -6.66
C LEU A 32 -1.83 6.27 -7.41
N LEU A 33 -2.36 5.30 -6.67
CA LEU A 33 -3.10 4.18 -7.22
C LEU A 33 -4.58 4.56 -7.15
N VAL A 34 -5.19 4.81 -8.31
CA VAL A 34 -6.58 5.28 -8.43
C VAL A 34 -7.47 4.20 -9.04
N GLY A 35 -8.76 4.21 -8.73
CA GLY A 35 -9.74 3.27 -9.30
C GLY A 35 -9.51 1.83 -8.84
N LEU A 36 -8.96 1.63 -7.65
CA LEU A 36 -8.76 0.32 -7.06
C LEU A 36 -10.12 -0.27 -6.68
N ASP A 37 -10.50 -1.36 -7.33
CA ASP A 37 -11.67 -2.12 -6.91
C ASP A 37 -11.43 -2.75 -5.51
N PRO A 38 -12.50 -3.23 -4.83
CA PRO A 38 -12.36 -3.78 -3.48
C PRO A 38 -11.41 -4.98 -3.35
N ALA A 39 -11.29 -5.83 -4.37
CA ALA A 39 -10.38 -6.99 -4.35
C ALA A 39 -8.93 -6.51 -4.46
N THR A 40 -8.64 -5.61 -5.42
CA THR A 40 -7.31 -5.01 -5.57
C THR A 40 -6.90 -4.21 -4.33
N THR A 41 -7.82 -3.44 -3.74
CA THR A 41 -7.59 -2.73 -2.48
C THR A 41 -7.12 -3.66 -1.37
N ARG A 42 -7.86 -4.76 -1.13
CA ARG A 42 -7.47 -5.75 -0.11
C ARG A 42 -6.15 -6.44 -0.44
N PHE A 43 -5.91 -6.74 -1.72
CA PHE A 43 -4.65 -7.36 -2.14
C PHE A 43 -3.45 -6.46 -1.84
N VAL A 44 -3.52 -5.16 -2.16
CA VAL A 44 -2.45 -4.19 -1.89
C VAL A 44 -2.18 -4.05 -0.38
N GLU A 45 -3.21 -4.13 0.47
CA GLU A 45 -3.06 -4.11 1.93
C GLU A 45 -2.30 -5.33 2.49
N LEU A 46 -2.30 -6.47 1.78
CA LEU A 46 -1.59 -7.69 2.18
C LEU A 46 -0.08 -7.68 1.84
N LEU A 47 0.39 -6.66 1.12
CA LEU A 47 1.79 -6.49 0.70
C LEU A 47 2.64 -5.89 1.84
N ASP A 48 2.84 -6.71 2.87
CA ASP A 48 3.49 -6.37 4.14
C ASP A 48 4.85 -7.10 4.35
N GLY A 49 5.30 -7.88 3.35
CA GLY A 49 6.56 -8.64 3.41
C GLY A 49 6.51 -9.90 4.29
N THR A 50 5.37 -10.23 4.91
CA THR A 50 5.22 -11.43 5.74
C THR A 50 4.98 -12.69 4.90
N ARG A 51 4.43 -12.52 3.70
CA ARG A 51 4.10 -13.58 2.74
C ARG A 51 5.15 -13.66 1.65
N ASP A 52 5.57 -14.87 1.31
CA ASP A 52 6.32 -15.08 0.07
C ASP A 52 5.40 -14.98 -1.16
N LEU A 53 5.99 -14.99 -2.34
CA LEU A 53 5.25 -14.82 -3.59
C LEU A 53 4.14 -15.88 -3.79
N ALA A 54 4.35 -17.13 -3.36
CA ALA A 54 3.35 -18.18 -3.47
C ALA A 54 2.15 -17.90 -2.54
N GLN A 55 2.43 -17.54 -1.29
CA GLN A 55 1.41 -17.15 -0.32
C GLN A 55 0.66 -15.86 -0.73
N THR A 56 1.34 -14.96 -1.43
CA THR A 56 0.72 -13.75 -2.03
C THR A 56 -0.30 -14.13 -3.10
N TRP A 57 -0.03 -15.13 -3.95
CA TRP A 57 -1.00 -15.62 -4.94
C TRP A 57 -2.22 -16.25 -4.28
N GLU A 58 -2.03 -17.08 -3.26
CA GLU A 58 -3.15 -17.64 -2.51
C GLU A 58 -4.00 -16.56 -1.83
N SER A 59 -3.33 -15.51 -1.34
CA SER A 59 -4.02 -14.34 -0.76
C SER A 59 -4.82 -13.55 -1.79
N ALA A 60 -4.30 -13.40 -3.02
CA ALA A 60 -5.04 -12.76 -4.11
C ALA A 60 -6.33 -13.52 -4.42
N ASP A 61 -6.23 -14.84 -4.57
CA ASP A 61 -7.38 -15.71 -4.83
C ASP A 61 -8.43 -15.61 -3.71
N ARG A 62 -7.99 -15.61 -2.44
CA ARG A 62 -8.88 -15.44 -1.27
C ARG A 62 -9.65 -14.11 -1.25
N VAL A 63 -9.10 -13.05 -1.87
CA VAL A 63 -9.80 -11.75 -1.96
C VAL A 63 -10.54 -11.57 -3.30
N GLY A 64 -10.55 -12.59 -4.16
CA GLY A 64 -11.24 -12.59 -5.45
C GLY A 64 -10.45 -11.90 -6.57
N LEU A 65 -9.13 -11.73 -6.40
CA LEU A 65 -8.25 -11.18 -7.43
C LEU A 65 -7.53 -12.32 -8.15
N ASP A 66 -7.73 -12.44 -9.46
CA ASP A 66 -7.06 -13.47 -10.24
C ASP A 66 -5.54 -13.25 -10.29
N ARG A 67 -4.80 -14.32 -10.55
CA ARG A 67 -3.33 -14.28 -10.52
C ARG A 67 -2.73 -13.33 -11.56
N ALA A 68 -3.34 -13.18 -12.73
CA ALA A 68 -2.80 -12.30 -13.76
C ALA A 68 -3.00 -10.83 -13.37
N ALA A 69 -4.17 -10.48 -12.83
CA ALA A 69 -4.41 -9.15 -12.26
C ALA A 69 -3.49 -8.86 -11.08
N ALA A 70 -3.32 -9.81 -10.15
CA ALA A 70 -2.40 -9.68 -9.02
C ALA A 70 -0.95 -9.47 -9.48
N ALA A 71 -0.51 -10.19 -10.51
CA ALA A 71 0.82 -10.02 -11.10
C ALA A 71 0.97 -8.63 -11.74
N ALA A 72 -0.02 -8.17 -12.51
CA ALA A 72 0.00 -6.84 -13.12
C ALA A 72 0.07 -5.72 -12.06
N VAL A 73 -0.61 -5.88 -10.92
CA VAL A 73 -0.49 -4.95 -9.78
C VAL A 73 0.93 -4.93 -9.22
N LEU A 74 1.53 -6.10 -8.99
CA LEU A 74 2.91 -6.18 -8.50
C LEU A 74 3.91 -5.56 -9.49
N ASP A 75 3.74 -5.81 -10.78
CA ASP A 75 4.58 -5.26 -11.84
C ASP A 75 4.47 -3.73 -11.90
N LEU A 76 3.25 -3.18 -11.80
CA LEU A 76 3.03 -1.74 -11.74
C LEU A 76 3.71 -1.11 -10.52
N LEU A 77 3.53 -1.70 -9.34
CA LEU A 77 4.15 -1.22 -8.10
C LEU A 77 5.69 -1.31 -8.16
N ALA A 78 6.23 -2.34 -8.81
CA ALA A 78 7.66 -2.49 -9.03
C ALA A 78 8.19 -1.44 -10.02
N ALA A 79 7.48 -1.18 -11.12
CA ALA A 79 7.83 -0.19 -12.12
C ALA A 79 7.85 1.24 -11.55
N GLU A 80 6.89 1.57 -10.69
CA GLU A 80 6.84 2.83 -9.95
C GLU A 80 7.85 2.88 -8.79
N GLY A 81 8.59 1.80 -8.55
CA GLY A 81 9.59 1.72 -7.50
C GLY A 81 8.99 1.87 -6.11
N VAL A 82 7.75 1.45 -5.88
CA VAL A 82 7.07 1.48 -4.57
C VAL A 82 6.98 0.10 -3.91
N LEU A 83 7.40 -0.96 -4.61
CA LEU A 83 7.53 -2.32 -4.10
C LEU A 83 8.98 -2.64 -3.70
N GLU A 84 9.15 -3.49 -2.68
CA GLU A 84 10.42 -4.00 -2.18
C GLU A 84 10.32 -5.51 -1.88
N ASP A 85 11.45 -6.24 -2.00
CA ASP A 85 11.57 -7.63 -1.52
C ASP A 85 12.07 -7.67 -0.06
N ALA A 86 11.23 -8.17 0.83
CA ALA A 86 11.55 -8.33 2.25
C ALA A 86 12.29 -9.64 2.60
N SER A 87 12.67 -10.46 1.62
CA SER A 87 13.30 -11.77 1.85
C SER A 87 14.57 -11.71 2.71
N GLY A 88 15.34 -10.63 2.63
CA GLY A 88 16.54 -10.39 3.44
C GLY A 88 16.32 -9.64 4.76
N ARG A 89 15.08 -9.27 5.10
CA ARG A 89 14.75 -8.55 6.33
C ARG A 89 14.30 -9.51 7.44
N PRO A 90 14.59 -9.22 8.72
CA PRO A 90 13.92 -9.88 9.83
C PRO A 90 12.41 -9.73 9.64
N THR A 91 11.65 -10.82 9.77
CA THR A 91 10.18 -10.78 9.63
C THR A 91 9.59 -9.71 10.55
N PRO A 92 8.89 -8.69 10.01
CA PRO A 92 8.20 -7.71 10.84
C PRO A 92 7.18 -8.42 11.72
N VAL A 93 7.13 -8.08 13.00
CA VAL A 93 5.98 -8.42 13.85
C VAL A 93 4.75 -7.78 13.20
N PRO A 94 3.63 -8.50 13.01
CA PRO A 94 2.44 -7.92 12.39
C PRO A 94 1.94 -6.75 13.23
N THR A 95 2.30 -5.53 12.85
CA THR A 95 1.62 -4.33 13.28
C THR A 95 0.22 -4.40 12.68
N LEU A 96 -0.78 -4.53 13.54
CA LEU A 96 -2.19 -4.41 13.21
C LEU A 96 -2.40 -3.24 12.22
N PRO A 97 -3.28 -3.37 11.21
CA PRO A 97 -3.57 -2.28 10.29
C PRO A 97 -4.00 -1.08 11.11
N HIS A 98 -3.09 -0.11 11.27
CA HIS A 98 -3.37 1.08 12.04
C HIS A 98 -4.51 1.82 11.36
N GLU A 99 -5.44 2.21 12.21
CA GLU A 99 -6.63 2.99 11.96
C GLU A 99 -6.63 3.68 10.60
N ARG A 100 -7.68 3.37 9.83
CA ARG A 100 -8.18 4.21 8.76
C ARG A 100 -8.20 5.67 9.25
N ALA A 101 -7.11 6.38 9.07
CA ALA A 101 -7.02 7.80 9.29
C ALA A 101 -7.89 8.42 8.21
N ARG A 102 -9.19 8.54 8.54
CA ARG A 102 -10.15 9.35 7.82
C ARG A 102 -9.65 10.78 7.91
N LEU A 103 -8.83 11.19 6.97
CA LEU A 103 -8.74 12.59 6.61
C LEU A 103 -10.03 12.92 5.86
N GLY A 104 -11.10 13.15 6.63
CA GLY A 104 -12.15 14.04 6.15
C GLY A 104 -11.54 15.42 5.88
N PRO A 105 -12.08 16.20 4.94
CA PRO A 105 -11.52 17.50 4.60
C PRO A 105 -11.73 18.46 5.78
N ASP A 106 -10.72 18.65 6.62
CA ASP A 106 -10.68 19.80 7.52
C ASP A 106 -10.07 20.99 6.75
N LEU A 107 -10.93 21.60 5.94
CA LEU A 107 -10.83 23.02 5.68
C LEU A 107 -11.17 23.73 6.99
N THR A 108 -10.20 24.32 7.69
CA THR A 108 -10.25 25.68 8.27
C THR A 108 -8.98 26.01 9.07
N SER A 109 -8.20 26.93 8.50
CA SER A 109 -7.51 28.08 9.12
C SER A 109 -7.23 28.09 10.63
N LEU A 110 -5.95 28.18 11.02
CA LEU A 110 -5.54 28.82 12.26
C LEU A 110 -4.43 29.83 11.96
N ALA A 111 -4.82 31.10 12.01
CA ALA A 111 -3.95 32.27 11.96
C ALA A 111 -3.12 32.37 13.25
N LEU A 112 -1.81 32.57 13.11
CA LEU A 112 -0.95 32.97 14.22
C LEU A 112 -0.93 34.50 14.29
N VAL A 113 -1.63 35.05 15.28
CA VAL A 113 -1.35 36.39 15.82
C VAL A 113 -0.08 36.27 16.65
N ARG A 114 0.96 37.04 16.29
CA ARG A 114 2.09 37.32 17.19
C ARG A 114 1.72 38.51 18.07
N GLY A 115 1.79 38.30 19.39
CA GLY A 115 2.17 39.37 20.32
C GLY A 115 3.68 39.48 20.36
#